data_AF-A0A959EWL6-F1
#
_entry.id   AF-A0A959EWL6-F1
#
_cell.length_a   1.000
_cell.length_b   1.000
_cell.length_c   1.000
_cell.angle_alpha   90.00
_cell.angle_beta   90.00
_cell.angle_gamma   90.00
#
_symmetry.space_group_name_H-M   'P 1'
#
loop_
_entity.id
_entity.type
_entity.pdbx_description
1 polymer ?
#
loop_
_entity_poly.entity_id
_entity_poly.type
_entity_poly.pdbx_seq_one_letter_code
_entity_poly.pdbx_strand_id
1 'polypeptide(L)'
;VMVIDLTDPQSEPLRIGLGKEVGLRFPIPSSLLTQAPAEIGLWRFQEVNGFWERMGTATLENNYYRAEIGQTGYWLCAVDHPAVQRQAKIIDTDGSPLSFQSVSIRIGGANRYWSGYSNFAGEVKGWFPQDLPLEILLEDDCGEAFYQHSLGNASNWPVQVVNASGAYDSYLAGSLLDCELEPVASGYVLLQLPDRDRVLLTRDGQFSTFFTSCDGEPPLVSGFDFLQEEESQSVLLETDFMPSAGPLLSCDGQNEFLAFRLDSDDLVGKYPVGYQQDSILYLVDDLTGLAFRVLADQPGLYNVDPGEFVIGTHSTQTIDQFSVQCRIDHLGQPGDYLSGTLGGFFTDLQGNAHSIAGSFRAVREF
;
A
#
# COMPACT_ATOMS: atom_id res chain seq x y z
N VAL A 1 8.55 -24.74 -2.46
CA VAL A 1 8.52 -24.77 -3.94
C VAL A 1 9.60 -25.72 -4.43
N MET A 2 9.34 -26.50 -5.47
CA MET A 2 10.31 -27.34 -6.18
C MET A 2 10.46 -26.80 -7.59
N VAL A 3 11.68 -26.73 -8.10
CA VAL A 3 11.97 -26.27 -9.47
C VAL A 3 12.40 -27.47 -10.30
N ILE A 4 11.77 -27.64 -11.46
CA ILE A 4 12.17 -28.60 -12.47
C ILE A 4 12.66 -27.81 -13.67
N ASP A 5 13.97 -27.66 -13.74
CA ASP A 5 14.67 -27.08 -14.89
C ASP A 5 15.58 -28.14 -15.49
N LEU A 6 15.55 -28.26 -16.81
CA LEU A 6 16.25 -29.30 -17.56
C LEU A 6 17.08 -28.62 -18.63
N THR A 7 18.37 -28.94 -18.67
CA THR A 7 19.26 -28.47 -19.72
C THR A 7 20.04 -29.62 -20.33
N ASP A 8 20.45 -29.44 -21.58
CA ASP A 8 21.42 -30.34 -22.20
C ASP A 8 22.86 -30.00 -21.75
N PRO A 9 23.89 -30.78 -22.16
CA PRO A 9 25.28 -30.49 -21.79
C PRO A 9 25.83 -29.16 -22.36
N GLN A 10 25.10 -28.49 -23.24
CA GLN A 10 25.41 -27.17 -23.80
C GLN A 10 24.63 -26.04 -23.07
N SER A 11 23.88 -26.37 -22.02
CA SER A 11 23.00 -25.47 -21.26
C SER A 11 21.76 -25.00 -22.03
N GLU A 12 21.37 -25.69 -23.12
CA GLU A 12 20.15 -25.37 -23.84
C GLU A 12 18.92 -25.92 -23.07
N PRO A 13 17.83 -25.13 -22.95
CA PRO A 13 16.63 -25.56 -22.22
C PRO A 13 15.96 -26.77 -22.86
N LEU A 14 15.67 -27.78 -22.04
CA LEU A 14 14.92 -28.97 -22.40
C LEU A 14 13.49 -28.91 -21.85
N ARG A 15 12.58 -29.59 -22.54
CA ARG A 15 11.18 -29.74 -22.12
C ARG A 15 10.85 -31.21 -21.97
N ILE A 16 9.89 -31.50 -21.10
CA ILE A 16 9.28 -32.83 -21.05
C ILE A 16 8.59 -33.08 -22.40
N GLY A 17 8.83 -34.25 -22.98
CA GLY A 17 8.28 -34.60 -24.29
C GLY A 17 6.75 -34.62 -24.28
N LEU A 18 6.13 -34.28 -25.41
CA LEU A 18 4.67 -34.28 -25.53
C LEU A 18 4.08 -35.65 -25.14
N GLY A 19 3.10 -35.64 -24.24
CA GLY A 19 2.46 -36.86 -23.73
C GLY A 19 3.36 -37.71 -22.82
N LYS A 20 4.50 -37.18 -22.36
CA LYS A 20 5.33 -37.78 -21.33
C LYS A 20 5.10 -37.06 -20.01
N GLU A 21 5.30 -37.80 -18.92
CA GLU A 21 5.14 -37.30 -17.57
C GLU A 21 6.35 -37.70 -16.73
N VAL A 22 6.66 -36.86 -15.75
CA VAL A 22 7.71 -37.08 -14.75
C VAL A 22 7.06 -37.13 -13.38
N GLY A 23 7.42 -38.13 -12.59
CA GLY A 23 6.94 -38.25 -11.20
C GLY A 23 7.71 -37.33 -10.26
N LEU A 24 7.00 -36.46 -9.56
CA LEU A 24 7.52 -35.65 -8.46
C LEU A 24 7.19 -36.26 -7.10
N ARG A 25 8.08 -36.03 -6.13
CA ARG A 25 7.89 -36.39 -4.72
C ARG A 25 8.21 -35.19 -3.85
N PHE A 26 7.19 -34.62 -3.21
CA PHE A 26 7.32 -33.49 -2.30
C PHE A 26 7.42 -34.01 -0.85
N PRO A 27 8.60 -33.99 -0.20
CA PRO A 27 8.73 -34.47 1.16
C PRO A 27 7.90 -33.64 2.12
N ILE A 28 7.24 -34.30 3.07
CA ILE A 28 6.43 -33.65 4.09
C ILE A 28 7.25 -33.64 5.40
N PRO A 29 7.46 -32.47 6.02
CA PRO A 29 8.08 -32.39 7.33
C PRO A 29 7.34 -33.28 8.34
N SER A 30 8.07 -33.98 9.21
CA SER A 30 7.49 -34.92 10.16
C SER A 30 6.44 -34.28 11.08
N SER A 31 6.62 -32.99 11.41
CA SER A 31 5.68 -32.19 12.21
C SER A 31 4.32 -31.96 11.53
N LEU A 32 4.23 -32.12 10.20
CA LEU A 32 3.03 -31.90 9.42
C LEU A 32 2.36 -33.19 8.95
N LEU A 33 3.02 -34.35 9.10
CA LEU A 33 2.52 -35.63 8.59
C LEU A 33 1.14 -36.02 9.13
N THR A 34 0.87 -35.72 10.41
CA THR A 34 -0.41 -36.05 11.05
C THR A 34 -1.57 -35.17 10.56
N GLN A 35 -1.27 -34.02 9.96
CA GLN A 35 -2.23 -33.04 9.44
C GLN A 35 -2.30 -33.07 7.91
N ALA A 36 -1.48 -33.88 7.25
CA ALA A 36 -1.39 -33.97 5.80
C ALA A 36 -2.64 -34.66 5.22
N PRO A 37 -3.45 -33.99 4.38
CA PRO A 37 -4.58 -34.63 3.71
C PRO A 37 -4.13 -35.75 2.74
N ALA A 38 -5.03 -36.68 2.43
CA ALA A 38 -4.73 -37.77 1.49
C ALA A 38 -4.46 -37.28 0.05
N GLU A 39 -5.08 -36.15 -0.33
CA GLU A 39 -4.84 -35.44 -1.59
C GLU A 39 -4.64 -33.95 -1.31
N ILE A 40 -3.78 -33.31 -2.10
CA ILE A 40 -3.49 -31.88 -2.02
C ILE A 40 -3.40 -31.26 -3.42
N GLY A 41 -3.71 -29.97 -3.56
CA GLY A 41 -3.61 -29.29 -4.86
C GLY A 41 -2.17 -29.23 -5.36
N LEU A 42 -1.97 -29.54 -6.64
CA LEU A 42 -0.69 -29.36 -7.35
C LEU A 42 -0.75 -28.08 -8.16
N TRP A 43 0.17 -27.17 -7.89
CA TRP A 43 0.20 -25.84 -8.49
C TRP A 43 1.50 -25.61 -9.26
N ARG A 44 1.40 -24.92 -10.40
CA ARG A 44 2.52 -24.47 -11.22
C ARG A 44 2.54 -22.94 -11.25
N PHE A 45 3.70 -22.33 -11.09
CA PHE A 45 3.84 -20.88 -11.26
C PHE A 45 3.83 -20.52 -12.74
N GLN A 46 2.96 -19.59 -13.13
CA GLN A 46 2.90 -19.04 -14.47
C GLN A 46 3.77 -17.78 -14.54
N GLU A 47 4.99 -17.93 -15.07
CA GLU A 47 6.00 -16.88 -15.09
C GLU A 47 5.60 -15.65 -15.91
N VAL A 48 4.77 -15.83 -16.96
CA VAL A 48 4.27 -14.72 -17.78
C VAL A 48 3.28 -13.86 -17.01
N ASN A 49 2.49 -14.47 -16.12
CA ASN A 49 1.33 -13.86 -15.50
C ASN A 49 1.57 -13.53 -14.02
N GLY A 50 2.64 -14.09 -13.43
CA GLY A 50 3.01 -13.89 -12.03
C GLY A 50 2.15 -14.61 -11.00
N PHE A 51 1.33 -15.61 -11.37
CA PHE A 51 0.45 -16.31 -10.44
C PHE A 51 0.59 -17.83 -10.44
N TRP A 52 0.18 -18.47 -9.35
CA TRP A 52 0.09 -19.92 -9.25
C TRP A 52 -1.21 -20.42 -9.88
N GLU A 53 -1.11 -21.38 -10.78
CA GLU A 53 -2.26 -22.05 -11.41
C GLU A 53 -2.35 -23.51 -10.96
N ARG A 54 -3.57 -23.96 -10.66
CA ARG A 54 -3.81 -25.34 -10.25
C ARG A 54 -3.81 -26.24 -11.48
N MET A 55 -2.84 -27.14 -11.54
CA MET A 55 -2.66 -28.08 -12.66
C MET A 55 -3.22 -29.47 -12.37
N GLY A 56 -3.47 -29.79 -11.08
CA GLY A 56 -3.98 -31.10 -10.68
C GLY A 56 -3.97 -31.32 -9.17
N THR A 57 -3.73 -32.56 -8.77
CA THR A 57 -3.58 -32.99 -7.37
C THR A 57 -2.32 -33.84 -7.19
N ALA A 58 -1.86 -33.92 -5.95
CA ALA A 58 -0.81 -34.82 -5.50
C ALA A 58 -1.35 -35.71 -4.38
N THR A 59 -0.96 -36.97 -4.34
CA THR A 59 -1.47 -37.98 -3.41
C THR A 59 -0.44 -38.27 -2.32
N LEU A 60 -0.89 -38.37 -1.07
CA LEU A 60 -0.04 -38.72 0.06
C LEU A 60 0.43 -40.17 -0.03
N GLU A 61 1.74 -40.38 -0.09
CA GLU A 61 2.38 -41.69 -0.04
C GLU A 61 3.44 -41.70 1.06
N ASN A 62 3.13 -42.35 2.19
CA ASN A 62 3.99 -42.40 3.37
C ASN A 62 4.32 -40.99 3.91
N ASN A 63 5.48 -40.45 3.54
CA ASN A 63 6.02 -39.18 4.01
C ASN A 63 6.26 -38.15 2.90
N TYR A 64 5.66 -38.33 1.72
CA TYR A 64 5.71 -37.38 0.62
C TYR A 64 4.38 -37.31 -0.13
N TYR A 65 4.15 -36.21 -0.84
CA TYR A 65 3.12 -36.14 -1.87
C TYR A 65 3.70 -36.57 -3.23
N ARG A 66 3.04 -37.50 -3.91
CA ARG A 66 3.38 -37.93 -5.28
C ARG A 66 2.49 -37.21 -6.29
N ALA A 67 3.09 -36.68 -7.34
CA ALA A 67 2.38 -36.09 -8.48
C ALA A 67 3.06 -36.46 -9.80
N GLU A 68 2.35 -36.36 -10.91
CA GLU A 68 2.89 -36.50 -12.26
C GLU A 68 2.76 -35.16 -12.99
N ILE A 69 3.85 -34.71 -13.62
CA ILE A 69 3.90 -33.42 -14.34
C ILE A 69 4.27 -33.64 -15.80
N GLY A 70 3.63 -32.89 -16.70
CA GLY A 70 3.97 -32.87 -18.13
C GLY A 70 4.78 -31.65 -18.57
N GLN A 71 5.13 -30.75 -17.65
CA GLN A 71 5.81 -29.47 -17.95
C GLN A 71 6.90 -29.15 -16.92
N THR A 72 7.97 -28.50 -17.36
CA THR A 72 9.00 -27.92 -16.48
C THR A 72 8.50 -26.64 -15.80
N GLY A 73 9.24 -26.16 -14.79
CA GLY A 73 8.96 -24.92 -14.07
C GLY A 73 8.90 -25.09 -12.56
N TYR A 74 8.23 -24.15 -11.89
CA TYR A 74 8.10 -24.09 -10.45
C TYR A 74 6.79 -24.76 -10.00
N TRP A 75 6.91 -25.71 -9.09
CA TRP A 75 5.81 -26.53 -8.60
C TRP A 75 5.70 -26.50 -7.09
N LEU A 76 4.48 -26.57 -6.57
CA LEU A 76 4.24 -26.77 -5.15
C LEU A 76 2.98 -27.59 -4.90
N CYS A 77 2.90 -28.14 -3.69
CA CYS A 77 1.66 -28.69 -3.14
C CYS A 77 1.08 -27.69 -2.14
N ALA A 78 -0.17 -27.29 -2.32
CA ALA A 78 -0.87 -26.38 -1.41
C ALA A 78 -2.34 -26.75 -1.26
N VAL A 79 -2.87 -26.46 -0.07
CA VAL A 79 -4.30 -26.44 0.19
C VAL A 79 -4.87 -25.19 -0.48
N ASP A 80 -5.98 -25.38 -1.17
CA ASP A 80 -6.74 -24.29 -1.79
C ASP A 80 -7.65 -23.66 -0.73
N HIS A 81 -7.58 -22.34 -0.59
CA HIS A 81 -8.46 -21.57 0.26
C HIS A 81 -9.13 -20.52 -0.61
N PRO A 82 -10.45 -20.63 -0.87
CA PRO A 82 -11.17 -19.64 -1.64
C PRO A 82 -10.96 -18.26 -1.05
N ALA A 83 -10.48 -17.31 -1.85
CA ALA A 83 -10.34 -15.93 -1.43
C ALA A 83 -11.69 -15.21 -1.59
N VAL A 84 -12.06 -14.41 -0.60
CA VAL A 84 -13.21 -13.52 -0.65
C VAL A 84 -12.76 -12.12 -0.26
N GLN A 85 -13.28 -11.11 -0.95
CA GLN A 85 -13.03 -9.74 -0.58
C GLN A 85 -13.79 -9.43 0.72
N ARG A 86 -13.07 -8.91 1.73
CA ARG A 86 -13.65 -8.46 3.00
C ARG A 86 -13.18 -7.07 3.33
N GLN A 87 -13.97 -6.39 4.16
CA GLN A 87 -13.67 -5.06 4.66
C GLN A 87 -13.86 -5.02 6.19
N ALA A 88 -13.00 -4.27 6.87
CA ALA A 88 -13.15 -3.86 8.26
C ALA A 88 -13.19 -2.33 8.31
N LYS A 89 -13.95 -1.79 9.27
CA LYS A 89 -13.90 -0.38 9.66
C LYS A 89 -13.48 -0.30 11.11
N ILE A 90 -12.53 0.58 11.42
CA ILE A 90 -11.87 0.70 12.71
C ILE A 90 -12.11 2.10 13.23
N ILE A 91 -12.74 2.19 14.40
CA ILE A 91 -13.05 3.45 15.07
C ILE A 91 -12.59 3.40 16.52
N ASP A 92 -12.25 4.54 17.08
CA ASP A 92 -12.07 4.69 18.53
C ASP A 92 -13.43 4.71 19.23
N THR A 93 -13.41 4.59 20.55
CA THR A 93 -14.54 4.64 21.47
C THR A 93 -15.37 5.93 21.40
N ASP A 94 -14.80 7.03 20.92
CA ASP A 94 -15.50 8.30 20.67
C ASP A 94 -16.23 8.36 19.32
N GLY A 95 -16.04 7.34 18.47
CA GLY A 95 -16.61 7.23 17.13
C GLY A 95 -15.72 7.77 16.01
N SER A 96 -14.55 8.31 16.32
CA SER A 96 -13.58 8.81 15.35
C SER A 96 -12.92 7.65 14.59
N PRO A 97 -12.72 7.75 13.26
CA PRO A 97 -12.00 6.73 12.51
C PRO A 97 -10.52 6.68 12.92
N LEU A 98 -9.99 5.47 13.17
CA LEU A 98 -8.55 5.28 13.30
C LEU A 98 -7.93 5.28 11.90
N SER A 99 -7.56 6.47 11.43
CA SER A 99 -7.00 6.71 10.09
C SER A 99 -5.51 6.39 10.04
N PHE A 100 -5.05 5.84 8.92
CA PHE A 100 -3.63 5.48 8.71
C PHE A 100 -3.06 4.63 9.86
N GLN A 101 -3.91 3.79 10.44
CA GLN A 101 -3.57 2.91 11.54
C GLN A 101 -2.90 1.66 10.97
N SER A 102 -1.78 1.22 11.53
CA SER A 102 -1.15 -0.06 11.17
C SER A 102 -2.11 -1.21 11.49
N VAL A 103 -2.42 -2.02 10.47
CA VAL A 103 -3.33 -3.16 10.58
C VAL A 103 -2.68 -4.39 10.01
N SER A 104 -2.63 -5.44 10.82
CA SER A 104 -2.20 -6.77 10.41
C SER A 104 -3.38 -7.74 10.55
N ILE A 105 -3.80 -8.38 9.45
CA ILE A 105 -4.78 -9.47 9.49
C ILE A 105 -4.01 -10.77 9.39
N ARG A 106 -4.20 -11.70 10.33
CA ARG A 106 -3.47 -12.98 10.34
C ARG A 106 -4.40 -14.17 10.44
N ILE A 107 -3.91 -15.32 9.99
CA ILE A 107 -4.55 -16.61 10.29
C ILE A 107 -4.27 -16.92 11.76
N GLY A 108 -5.31 -17.14 12.57
CA GLY A 108 -5.18 -17.38 14.00
C GLY A 108 -4.20 -18.52 14.32
N GLY A 109 -3.20 -18.25 15.15
CA GLY A 109 -2.17 -19.22 15.53
C GLY A 109 -1.10 -19.52 14.46
N ALA A 110 -1.09 -18.81 13.33
CA ALA A 110 -0.08 -18.94 12.27
C ALA A 110 0.73 -17.65 12.08
N ASN A 111 1.96 -17.78 11.62
CA ASN A 111 2.85 -16.65 11.30
C ASN A 111 2.63 -16.11 9.87
N ARG A 112 1.38 -16.18 9.38
CA ARG A 112 0.98 -15.68 8.07
C ARG A 112 0.00 -14.54 8.26
N TYR A 113 0.38 -13.38 7.76
CA TYR A 113 -0.40 -12.16 7.90
C TYR A 113 -0.34 -11.32 6.63
N TRP A 114 -1.36 -10.48 6.47
CA TRP A 114 -1.43 -9.37 5.53
C TRP A 114 -1.32 -8.11 6.35
N SER A 115 -0.41 -7.21 5.99
CA SER A 115 -0.24 -5.92 6.66
C SER A 115 -0.59 -4.78 5.72
N GLY A 116 -1.06 -3.69 6.28
CA GLY A 116 -1.36 -2.46 5.58
C GLY A 116 -1.85 -1.40 6.55
N TYR A 117 -2.43 -0.34 6.01
CA TYR A 117 -2.98 0.75 6.80
C TYR A 117 -4.45 0.95 6.51
N SER A 118 -5.20 1.43 7.50
CA SER A 118 -6.54 1.94 7.25
C SER A 118 -6.49 3.24 6.44
N ASN A 119 -7.50 3.47 5.61
CA ASN A 119 -7.66 4.75 4.92
C ASN A 119 -8.14 5.86 5.89
N PHE A 120 -8.40 7.05 5.35
CA PHE A 120 -8.91 8.21 6.10
C PHE A 120 -10.27 7.99 6.79
N ALA A 121 -11.04 6.98 6.38
CA ALA A 121 -12.32 6.62 6.98
C ALA A 121 -12.18 5.49 8.01
N GLY A 122 -10.94 5.07 8.32
CA GLY A 122 -10.64 3.95 9.21
C GLY A 122 -10.91 2.58 8.57
N GLU A 123 -10.97 2.49 7.25
CA GLU A 123 -11.35 1.27 6.53
C GLU A 123 -10.14 0.52 5.99
N VAL A 124 -10.18 -0.82 6.11
CA VAL A 124 -9.22 -1.75 5.52
C VAL A 124 -9.99 -2.73 4.66
N LYS A 125 -9.55 -2.96 3.42
CA LYS A 125 -10.19 -3.84 2.45
C LYS A 125 -9.15 -4.73 1.79
N GLY A 126 -9.47 -6.00 1.57
CA GLY A 126 -8.54 -6.95 0.96
C GLY A 126 -9.17 -8.29 0.63
N TRP A 127 -8.40 -9.15 -0.03
CA TRP A 127 -8.78 -10.53 -0.34
C TRP A 127 -8.22 -11.46 0.73
N PHE A 128 -9.12 -12.15 1.43
CA PHE A 128 -8.75 -13.03 2.53
C PHE A 128 -9.35 -14.41 2.37
N PRO A 129 -8.73 -15.47 2.94
CA PRO A 129 -9.31 -16.81 2.94
C PRO A 129 -10.71 -16.84 3.55
N GLN A 130 -11.67 -17.38 2.80
CA GLN A 130 -13.07 -17.46 3.21
C GLN A 130 -13.28 -18.39 4.42
N ASP A 131 -12.50 -19.46 4.47
CA ASP A 131 -12.69 -20.63 5.33
C ASP A 131 -11.71 -20.72 6.50
N LEU A 132 -10.80 -19.76 6.65
CA LEU A 132 -9.84 -19.72 7.76
C LEU A 132 -10.26 -18.75 8.86
N PRO A 133 -9.90 -19.04 10.13
CA PRO A 133 -10.12 -18.11 11.23
C PRO A 133 -9.11 -16.96 11.12
N LEU A 134 -9.63 -15.74 10.93
CA LEU A 134 -8.81 -14.55 10.82
C LEU A 134 -8.90 -13.72 12.09
N GLU A 135 -7.77 -13.09 12.42
CA GLU A 135 -7.63 -12.14 13.52
C GLU A 135 -7.12 -10.82 12.96
N ILE A 136 -7.61 -9.70 13.51
CA ILE A 136 -7.06 -8.36 13.27
C ILE A 136 -6.14 -8.00 14.44
N LEU A 137 -4.98 -7.44 14.11
CA LEU A 137 -4.06 -6.80 15.04
C LEU A 137 -3.91 -5.33 14.63
N LEU A 138 -3.91 -4.45 15.62
CA LEU A 138 -3.51 -3.06 15.45
C LEU A 138 -2.25 -2.81 16.25
N GLU A 139 -1.30 -2.17 15.60
CA GLU A 139 0.04 -1.92 16.12
C GLU A 139 0.26 -0.40 16.24
N ASP A 140 0.94 0.02 17.30
CA ASP A 140 1.27 1.43 17.49
C ASP A 140 2.35 1.91 16.48
N ASP A 141 2.91 3.09 16.70
CA ASP A 141 3.99 3.61 15.86
C ASP A 141 5.29 2.80 15.95
N CYS A 142 5.46 2.00 17.01
CA CYS A 142 6.66 1.18 17.27
C CYS A 142 6.48 -0.30 16.89
N GLY A 143 5.34 -0.66 16.30
CA GLY A 143 5.04 -2.04 15.92
C GLY A 143 4.55 -2.91 17.09
N GLU A 144 4.26 -2.33 18.25
CA GLU A 144 3.71 -3.06 19.39
C GLU A 144 2.19 -3.19 19.24
N ALA A 145 1.70 -4.44 19.32
CA ALA A 145 0.28 -4.72 19.15
C ALA A 145 -0.53 -4.30 20.39
N PHE A 146 -1.41 -3.32 20.26
CA PHE A 146 -2.29 -2.85 21.35
C PHE A 146 -3.73 -3.36 21.23
N TYR A 147 -4.12 -3.87 20.06
CA TYR A 147 -5.42 -4.48 19.84
C TYR A 147 -5.27 -5.81 19.10
N GLN A 148 -6.00 -6.82 19.57
CA GLN A 148 -6.15 -8.09 18.88
C GLN A 148 -7.59 -8.58 19.00
N HIS A 149 -8.21 -8.92 17.87
CA HIS A 149 -9.57 -9.44 17.86
C HIS A 149 -9.78 -10.52 16.81
N SER A 150 -10.63 -11.51 17.12
CA SER A 150 -11.03 -12.53 16.15
C SER A 150 -12.11 -11.96 15.25
N LEU A 151 -11.84 -11.91 13.95
CA LEU A 151 -12.78 -11.41 12.95
C LEU A 151 -13.78 -12.48 12.49
N GLY A 152 -13.46 -13.76 12.72
CA GLY A 152 -14.28 -14.90 12.26
C GLY A 152 -14.33 -15.01 10.73
N ASN A 153 -15.32 -15.76 10.22
CA ASN A 153 -15.47 -16.10 8.80
C ASN A 153 -16.64 -15.39 8.10
N ALA A 154 -17.18 -14.32 8.69
CA ALA A 154 -18.28 -13.56 8.11
C ALA A 154 -17.94 -12.97 6.72
N SER A 155 -18.96 -12.73 5.90
CA SER A 155 -18.78 -12.14 4.57
C SER A 155 -18.29 -10.68 4.64
N ASN A 156 -18.73 -9.94 5.65
CA ASN A 156 -18.19 -8.63 6.05
C ASN A 156 -17.94 -8.65 7.55
N TRP A 157 -16.87 -8.00 8.00
CA TRP A 157 -16.58 -7.92 9.42
C TRP A 157 -17.34 -6.75 10.06
N PRO A 158 -17.79 -6.89 11.32
CA PRO A 158 -18.39 -5.78 12.03
C PRO A 158 -17.39 -4.63 12.21
N VAL A 159 -17.90 -3.43 12.48
CA VAL A 159 -17.04 -2.30 12.88
C VAL A 159 -16.26 -2.70 14.12
N GLN A 160 -14.94 -2.54 14.06
CA GLN A 160 -14.03 -2.76 15.17
C GLN A 160 -13.98 -1.47 15.99
N VAL A 161 -14.61 -1.50 17.16
CA VAL A 161 -14.52 -0.40 18.15
C VAL A 161 -13.35 -0.72 19.06
N VAL A 162 -12.35 0.15 19.05
CA VAL A 162 -11.07 -0.05 19.72
C VAL A 162 -10.91 1.03 20.76
N ASN A 163 -10.47 0.66 21.96
CA ASN A 163 -9.98 1.68 22.89
C ASN A 163 -8.49 1.89 22.64
N ALA A 164 -8.16 2.96 21.91
CA ALA A 164 -6.77 3.32 21.65
C ALA A 164 -6.15 4.11 22.81
N SER A 165 -6.90 4.38 23.90
CA SER A 165 -6.37 5.10 25.06
C SER A 165 -5.19 4.33 25.67
N GLY A 166 -4.02 4.97 25.74
CA GLY A 166 -2.81 4.38 26.30
C GLY A 166 -2.06 3.43 25.35
N ALA A 167 -2.53 3.26 24.11
CA ALA A 167 -1.72 2.70 23.03
C ALA A 167 -0.65 3.69 22.54
N TYR A 168 -0.84 4.97 22.86
CA TYR A 168 0.00 6.08 22.46
C TYR A 168 0.49 6.83 23.69
N ASP A 169 1.74 7.29 23.67
CA ASP A 169 2.34 8.06 24.75
C ASP A 169 2.24 9.58 24.56
N SER A 170 1.76 10.03 23.40
CA SER A 170 1.57 11.46 23.09
C SER A 170 0.27 11.74 22.33
N TYR A 171 -0.26 12.95 22.54
CA TYR A 171 -1.40 13.53 21.85
C TYR A 171 -1.03 14.91 21.32
N LEU A 172 -0.93 15.03 20.00
CA LEU A 172 -0.66 16.28 19.29
C LEU A 172 -1.98 16.91 18.86
N ALA A 173 -2.14 18.22 19.10
CA ALA A 173 -3.21 19.02 18.51
C ALA A 173 -2.71 20.43 18.21
N GLY A 174 -3.22 21.04 17.15
CA GLY A 174 -2.81 22.37 16.73
C GLY A 174 -3.65 22.94 15.59
N SER A 175 -3.20 24.08 15.09
CA SER A 175 -3.80 24.79 13.96
C SER A 175 -2.78 25.07 12.87
N LEU A 176 -3.15 24.78 11.62
CA LEU A 176 -2.48 25.19 10.41
C LEU A 176 -3.12 26.48 9.90
N LEU A 177 -2.32 27.53 9.79
CA LEU A 177 -2.73 28.86 9.35
C LEU A 177 -1.90 29.30 8.14
N ASP A 178 -2.49 30.13 7.28
CA ASP A 178 -1.76 30.82 6.21
C ASP A 178 -0.99 32.04 6.75
N CYS A 179 -0.32 32.78 5.85
CA CYS A 179 0.43 33.99 6.22
C CYS A 179 -0.43 35.15 6.70
N GLU A 180 -1.71 35.16 6.35
CA GLU A 180 -2.69 36.12 6.81
C GLU A 180 -3.29 35.74 8.18
N LEU A 181 -2.82 34.63 8.78
CA LEU A 181 -3.31 34.06 10.04
C LEU A 181 -4.74 33.51 9.95
N GLU A 182 -5.21 33.21 8.74
CA GLU A 182 -6.48 32.55 8.50
C GLU A 182 -6.28 31.02 8.46
N PRO A 183 -7.29 30.23 8.89
CA PRO A 183 -7.18 28.78 8.84
C PRO A 183 -7.05 28.26 7.40
N VAL A 184 -6.06 27.40 7.17
CA VAL A 184 -5.88 26.74 5.87
C VAL A 184 -7.09 25.83 5.62
N ALA A 185 -7.85 26.16 4.58
CA ALA A 185 -9.09 25.46 4.23
C ALA A 185 -8.86 24.05 3.67
N SER A 186 -7.70 23.84 3.02
CA SER A 186 -7.31 22.56 2.44
C SER A 186 -5.80 22.43 2.61
N GLY A 187 -5.40 21.64 3.61
CA GLY A 187 -4.01 21.43 3.97
C GLY A 187 -3.84 20.16 4.80
N TYR A 188 -2.59 19.84 5.10
CA TYR A 188 -2.25 18.71 5.96
C TYR A 188 -1.10 19.06 6.88
N VAL A 189 -0.94 18.25 7.90
CA VAL A 189 0.19 18.27 8.81
C VAL A 189 0.91 16.94 8.70
N LEU A 190 2.20 16.99 8.48
CA LEU A 190 3.05 15.83 8.54
C LEU A 190 3.71 15.76 9.91
N LEU A 191 3.50 14.64 10.59
CA LEU A 191 4.20 14.25 11.80
C LEU A 191 5.27 13.21 11.44
N GLN A 192 6.53 13.60 11.49
CA GLN A 192 7.67 12.71 11.24
C GLN A 192 8.12 12.10 12.55
N LEU A 193 7.95 10.79 12.67
CA LEU A 193 8.44 9.98 13.76
C LEU A 193 9.76 9.32 13.34
N PRO A 194 10.58 8.84 14.28
CA PRO A 194 11.86 8.20 13.97
C PRO A 194 11.75 7.03 12.99
N ASP A 195 10.70 6.22 13.11
CA ASP A 195 10.49 5.02 12.29
C ASP A 195 9.52 5.20 11.13
N ARG A 196 8.66 6.24 11.17
CA ARG A 196 7.63 6.46 10.15
C ARG A 196 7.09 7.89 10.12
N ASP A 197 6.57 8.29 8.98
CA ASP A 197 5.83 9.53 8.84
C ASP A 197 4.31 9.28 8.95
N ARG A 198 3.57 10.23 9.57
CA ARG A 198 2.11 10.25 9.59
C ARG A 198 1.59 11.53 8.94
N VAL A 199 0.55 11.39 8.12
CA VAL A 199 -0.20 12.51 7.54
C VAL A 199 -1.49 12.73 8.32
N LEU A 200 -1.68 13.97 8.77
CA LEU A 200 -2.85 14.44 9.48
C LEU A 200 -3.57 15.44 8.59
N LEU A 201 -4.78 15.11 8.16
CA LEU A 201 -5.60 16.09 7.44
C LEU A 201 -6.07 17.18 8.40
N THR A 202 -6.09 18.42 7.91
CA THR A 202 -6.69 19.52 8.68
C THR A 202 -8.17 19.64 8.36
N ARG A 203 -8.94 20.13 9.33
CA ARG A 203 -10.34 20.52 9.16
C ARG A 203 -10.50 21.97 9.60
N ASP A 204 -10.67 22.86 8.64
CA ASP A 204 -10.63 24.32 8.86
C ASP A 204 -9.36 24.71 9.64
N GLY A 205 -8.21 24.24 9.15
CA GLY A 205 -6.90 24.41 9.77
C GLY A 205 -6.66 23.59 11.04
N GLN A 206 -7.66 22.96 11.66
CA GLN A 206 -7.46 22.21 12.91
C GLN A 206 -6.97 20.78 12.64
N PHE A 207 -6.01 20.30 13.43
CA PHE A 207 -5.56 18.90 13.38
C PHE A 207 -5.36 18.34 14.79
N SER A 208 -5.54 17.04 14.93
CA SER A 208 -5.12 16.30 16.11
C SER A 208 -4.82 14.84 15.81
N THR A 209 -3.93 14.23 16.59
CA THR A 209 -3.62 12.80 16.53
C THR A 209 -3.04 12.31 17.84
N PHE A 210 -3.26 11.03 18.13
CA PHE A 210 -2.39 10.29 19.04
C PHE A 210 -1.20 9.72 18.26
N PHE A 211 -0.04 9.61 18.92
CA PHE A 211 1.16 8.98 18.35
C PHE A 211 2.09 8.47 19.45
N THR A 212 2.98 7.55 19.09
CA THR A 212 4.10 7.11 19.92
C THR A 212 5.43 7.50 19.26
N SER A 213 6.35 8.11 20.01
CA SER A 213 7.73 8.31 19.50
C SER A 213 8.64 7.20 20.00
N CYS A 214 9.10 6.35 19.09
CA CYS A 214 9.96 5.23 19.44
C CYS A 214 11.39 5.70 19.71
N ASP A 215 12.12 4.96 20.54
CA ASP A 215 13.53 5.20 20.88
C ASP A 215 13.86 6.57 21.53
N GLY A 216 12.85 7.37 21.88
CA GLY A 216 13.00 8.62 22.61
C GLY A 216 13.54 9.80 21.78
N GLU A 217 13.63 9.63 20.45
CA GLU A 217 13.96 10.74 19.55
C GLU A 217 12.74 11.67 19.38
N PRO A 218 12.93 13.00 19.46
CA PRO A 218 11.83 13.95 19.35
C PRO A 218 11.26 13.99 17.92
N PRO A 219 9.94 13.93 17.74
CA PRO A 219 9.33 13.99 16.42
C PRO A 219 9.35 15.41 15.85
N LEU A 220 9.26 15.50 14.51
CA LEU A 220 9.14 16.75 13.79
C LEU A 220 7.72 16.91 13.24
N VAL A 221 7.19 18.13 13.26
CA VAL A 221 5.90 18.43 12.65
C VAL A 221 6.00 19.59 11.68
N SER A 222 5.38 19.45 10.51
CA SER A 222 5.31 20.50 9.47
C SER A 222 3.91 20.55 8.89
N GLY A 223 3.47 21.74 8.49
CA GLY A 223 2.15 21.99 7.92
C GLY A 223 2.25 22.48 6.48
N PHE A 224 1.23 22.21 5.67
CA PHE A 224 1.27 22.44 4.23
C PHE A 224 -0.10 22.93 3.72
N ASP A 225 -0.12 24.03 2.98
CA ASP A 225 -1.29 24.58 2.28
C ASP A 225 -1.30 24.18 0.80
N PHE A 226 -2.36 23.49 0.37
CA PHE A 226 -2.50 23.04 -1.02
C PHE A 226 -2.86 24.15 -1.99
N LEU A 227 -3.66 25.11 -1.57
CA LEU A 227 -4.18 26.14 -2.45
C LEU A 227 -3.11 27.16 -2.77
N GLN A 228 -2.22 27.41 -1.82
CA GLN A 228 -1.14 28.39 -1.95
C GLN A 228 0.21 27.76 -2.33
N GLU A 229 0.36 26.43 -2.29
CA GLU A 229 1.63 25.71 -2.50
C GLU A 229 2.70 26.16 -1.49
N GLU A 230 2.30 26.32 -0.23
CA GLU A 230 3.14 26.83 0.86
C GLU A 230 3.29 25.80 1.99
N GLU A 231 4.41 25.82 2.70
CA GLU A 231 4.71 24.98 3.86
C GLU A 231 5.11 25.82 5.07
N SER A 232 4.98 25.22 6.25
CA SER A 232 5.52 25.76 7.48
C SER A 232 6.95 25.31 7.69
N GLN A 233 7.68 26.09 8.49
CA GLN A 233 8.88 25.59 9.15
C GLN A 233 8.56 24.31 9.94
N SER A 234 9.51 23.37 9.97
CA SER A 234 9.40 22.18 10.81
C SER A 234 9.61 22.53 12.28
N VAL A 235 8.71 22.06 13.14
CA VAL A 235 8.77 22.24 14.59
C VAL A 235 9.19 20.93 15.24
N LEU A 236 10.22 20.97 16.07
CA LEU A 236 10.62 19.83 16.89
C LEU A 236 9.71 19.74 18.12
N LEU A 237 9.05 18.60 18.30
CA LEU A 237 8.13 18.36 19.41
C LEU A 237 8.89 17.89 20.65
N GLU A 238 8.43 18.32 21.83
CA GLU A 238 8.92 17.80 23.10
C GLU A 238 8.44 16.35 23.31
N THR A 239 9.17 15.58 24.12
CA THR A 239 8.82 14.20 24.48
C THR A 239 7.93 14.17 25.73
N ASP A 240 6.72 14.71 25.61
CA ASP A 240 5.70 14.68 26.65
C ASP A 240 4.34 14.20 26.11
N PHE A 241 3.35 14.04 26.99
CA PHE A 241 2.03 13.51 26.60
C PHE A 241 1.25 14.49 25.72
N MET A 242 1.49 15.80 25.80
CA MET A 242 0.77 16.82 25.03
C MET A 242 1.74 17.84 24.42
N PRO A 243 2.55 17.42 23.44
CA PRO A 243 3.53 18.32 22.85
C PRO A 243 2.83 19.42 22.08
N SER A 244 3.34 20.64 22.22
CA SER A 244 2.80 21.81 21.53
C SER A 244 3.61 22.11 20.28
N ALA A 245 2.98 22.01 19.11
CA ALA A 245 3.52 22.54 17.85
C ALA A 245 3.37 24.06 17.73
N GLY A 246 2.51 24.68 18.55
CA GLY A 246 2.00 26.03 18.28
C GLY A 246 1.14 26.07 16.99
N PRO A 247 0.81 27.26 16.48
CA PRO A 247 0.26 27.37 15.13
C PRO A 247 1.37 27.10 14.11
N LEU A 248 1.10 26.20 13.17
CA LEU A 248 1.95 25.99 12.00
C LEU A 248 1.57 27.04 10.97
N LEU A 249 2.50 27.94 10.65
CA LEU A 249 2.31 29.01 9.67
C LEU A 249 2.88 28.57 8.33
N SER A 250 2.01 28.29 7.37
CA SER A 250 2.36 27.93 6.01
C SER A 250 2.67 29.21 5.22
N CYS A 251 3.96 29.49 5.03
CA CYS A 251 4.41 30.75 4.41
C CYS A 251 5.64 30.63 3.51
N ASP A 252 6.31 29.49 3.56
CA ASP A 252 7.47 29.24 2.73
C ASP A 252 6.99 28.48 1.48
N GLY A 253 7.43 28.85 0.28
CA GLY A 253 7.00 28.13 -0.93
C GLY A 253 7.47 26.67 -0.91
N GLN A 254 6.60 25.73 -1.25
CA GLN A 254 6.92 24.30 -1.24
C GLN A 254 7.94 23.92 -2.32
N ASN A 255 8.97 23.19 -1.90
CA ASN A 255 10.01 22.67 -2.78
C ASN A 255 9.56 21.40 -3.52
N GLU A 256 8.92 20.45 -2.84
CA GLU A 256 8.42 19.20 -3.42
C GLU A 256 7.06 18.87 -2.84
N PHE A 257 6.12 18.45 -3.70
CA PHE A 257 4.79 18.08 -3.30
C PHE A 257 4.09 17.24 -4.37
N LEU A 258 3.11 16.49 -3.89
CA LEU A 258 2.16 15.78 -4.73
C LEU A 258 0.77 16.00 -4.13
N ALA A 259 -0.09 16.75 -4.82
CA ALA A 259 -1.39 17.16 -4.33
C ALA A 259 -2.46 16.80 -5.36
N PHE A 260 -3.21 15.73 -5.09
CA PHE A 260 -4.26 15.24 -5.97
C PHE A 260 -5.57 15.05 -5.22
N ARG A 261 -6.68 15.24 -5.91
CA ARG A 261 -8.00 14.82 -5.45
C ARG A 261 -8.39 13.55 -6.19
N LEU A 262 -8.67 12.48 -5.46
CA LEU A 262 -9.30 11.27 -5.97
C LEU A 262 -10.79 11.31 -5.59
N ASP A 263 -11.65 11.43 -6.57
CA ASP A 263 -13.08 11.67 -6.41
C ASP A 263 -13.38 12.92 -5.56
N SER A 264 -13.74 12.72 -4.29
CA SER A 264 -13.98 13.80 -3.32
C SER A 264 -12.88 13.94 -2.28
N ASP A 265 -11.91 13.03 -2.28
CA ASP A 265 -10.93 12.87 -1.21
C ASP A 265 -9.58 13.46 -1.64
N ASP A 266 -9.00 14.30 -0.80
CA ASP A 266 -7.68 14.87 -1.05
C ASP A 266 -6.58 13.85 -0.64
N LEU A 267 -5.68 13.54 -1.57
CA LEU A 267 -4.55 12.62 -1.46
C LEU A 267 -3.24 13.38 -1.67
N VAL A 268 -2.31 13.15 -0.74
CA VAL A 268 -1.16 14.03 -0.60
C VAL A 268 0.10 13.25 -0.28
N GLY A 269 1.11 13.48 -1.11
CA GLY A 269 2.43 12.91 -1.01
C GLY A 269 3.49 13.97 -0.75
N LYS A 270 4.42 13.70 0.16
CA LYS A 270 5.52 14.62 0.49
C LYS A 270 6.82 14.29 -0.25
N TYR A 271 7.01 13.04 -0.64
CA TYR A 271 8.27 12.61 -1.25
C TYR A 271 7.99 12.01 -2.63
N PRO A 272 7.40 12.79 -3.55
CA PRO A 272 7.25 12.31 -4.90
C PRO A 272 8.64 12.11 -5.51
N VAL A 273 8.94 10.88 -5.89
CA VAL A 273 10.15 10.56 -6.63
C VAL A 273 9.83 10.67 -8.12
N GLY A 274 10.50 11.61 -8.78
CA GLY A 274 10.49 11.74 -10.24
C GLY A 274 11.77 11.17 -10.84
N TYR A 275 11.68 10.24 -11.80
CA TYR A 275 12.87 9.80 -12.54
C TYR A 275 12.55 9.52 -14.01
N GLN A 276 13.55 9.66 -14.88
CA GLN A 276 13.39 9.46 -16.31
C GLN A 276 14.35 8.39 -16.86
N GLN A 277 13.83 7.38 -17.55
CA GLN A 277 14.62 6.38 -18.27
C GLN A 277 14.15 6.27 -19.73
N ASP A 278 15.02 6.45 -20.71
CA ASP A 278 14.70 6.32 -22.14
C ASP A 278 13.45 7.14 -22.59
N SER A 279 13.33 8.38 -22.11
CA SER A 279 12.16 9.29 -22.32
C SER A 279 10.88 8.89 -21.59
N ILE A 280 10.94 7.87 -20.74
CA ILE A 280 9.85 7.49 -19.86
C ILE A 280 10.05 8.20 -18.53
N LEU A 281 9.06 8.99 -18.13
CA LEU A 281 9.03 9.63 -16.84
C LEU A 281 8.12 8.86 -15.89
N TYR A 282 8.65 8.57 -14.71
CA TYR A 282 7.95 7.95 -13.59
C TYR A 282 7.77 8.97 -12.48
N LEU A 283 6.58 8.98 -11.90
CA LEU A 283 6.27 9.71 -10.67
C LEU A 283 5.65 8.72 -9.69
N VAL A 284 6.25 8.61 -8.51
CA VAL A 284 5.84 7.68 -7.45
C VAL A 284 5.81 8.43 -6.13
N ASP A 285 4.78 8.21 -5.33
CA ASP A 285 4.74 8.63 -3.94
C ASP A 285 4.20 7.48 -3.07
N ASP A 286 5.05 7.00 -2.18
CA ASP A 286 4.77 5.83 -1.34
C ASP A 286 3.65 6.10 -0.32
N LEU A 287 3.44 7.36 0.05
CA LEU A 287 2.49 7.78 1.06
C LEU A 287 1.04 7.72 0.57
N THR A 288 0.81 8.20 -0.65
CA THR A 288 -0.47 8.09 -1.37
C THR A 288 -0.62 6.76 -2.09
N GLY A 289 0.48 6.05 -2.32
CA GLY A 289 0.55 4.90 -3.21
C GLY A 289 0.26 5.28 -4.67
N LEU A 290 0.40 6.57 -5.03
CA LEU A 290 0.28 7.02 -6.41
C LEU A 290 1.55 6.67 -7.16
N ALA A 291 1.41 5.92 -8.25
CA ALA A 291 2.45 5.69 -9.22
C ALA A 291 1.86 5.88 -10.62
N PHE A 292 2.56 6.62 -11.48
CA PHE A 292 2.19 6.71 -12.88
C PHE A 292 3.38 6.97 -13.80
N ARG A 293 3.16 6.67 -15.08
CA ARG A 293 4.17 6.77 -16.13
C ARG A 293 3.66 7.58 -17.31
N VAL A 294 4.53 8.43 -17.87
CA VAL A 294 4.30 9.12 -19.15
C VAL A 294 5.52 9.03 -20.05
N LEU A 295 5.31 9.05 -21.37
CA LEU A 295 6.41 9.13 -22.34
C LEU A 295 6.61 10.59 -22.72
N ALA A 296 7.55 11.26 -22.03
CA ALA A 296 7.79 12.69 -22.12
C ALA A 296 9.29 12.99 -22.15
N ASP A 297 9.71 13.82 -23.12
CA ASP A 297 11.08 14.31 -23.29
C ASP A 297 11.20 15.84 -23.19
N GLN A 298 10.06 16.52 -23.06
CA GLN A 298 9.94 17.98 -22.96
C GLN A 298 8.64 18.36 -22.23
N PRO A 299 8.43 19.63 -21.87
CA PRO A 299 7.14 20.11 -21.39
C PRO A 299 6.02 19.90 -22.43
N GLY A 300 4.84 19.49 -21.99
CA GLY A 300 3.74 19.12 -22.89
C GLY A 300 2.61 18.36 -22.20
N LEU A 301 1.58 17.99 -22.97
CA LEU A 301 0.46 17.18 -22.50
C LEU A 301 0.61 15.75 -23.02
N TYR A 302 0.57 14.79 -22.11
CA TYR A 302 0.84 13.38 -22.36
C TYR A 302 -0.29 12.51 -21.83
N ASN A 303 -0.56 11.40 -22.52
CA ASN A 303 -1.43 10.36 -21.97
C ASN A 303 -0.63 9.53 -20.96
N VAL A 304 -1.27 9.23 -19.84
CA VAL A 304 -0.71 8.33 -18.84
C VAL A 304 -0.83 6.89 -19.32
N ASP A 305 0.18 6.07 -19.04
CA ASP A 305 0.13 4.64 -19.32
C ASP A 305 -0.83 3.94 -18.32
N PRO A 306 -1.97 3.39 -18.78
CA PRO A 306 -2.90 2.71 -17.88
C PRO A 306 -2.29 1.49 -17.19
N GLY A 307 -1.35 0.78 -17.84
CA GLY A 307 -0.73 -0.41 -17.26
C GLY A 307 0.15 -0.14 -16.04
N GLU A 308 0.54 1.12 -15.86
CA GLU A 308 1.46 1.58 -14.82
C GLU A 308 0.82 2.66 -13.93
N PHE A 309 -0.50 2.87 -14.02
CA PHE A 309 -1.24 3.79 -13.15
C PHE A 309 -1.81 3.06 -11.93
N VAL A 310 -1.36 3.47 -10.74
CA VAL A 310 -1.80 2.95 -9.44
C VAL A 310 -2.03 4.12 -8.50
N ILE A 311 -3.08 4.05 -7.67
CA ILE A 311 -3.31 4.99 -6.57
C ILE A 311 -3.94 4.27 -5.37
N GLY A 312 -3.25 4.27 -4.23
CA GLY A 312 -3.66 3.49 -3.06
C GLY A 312 -3.85 2.00 -3.37
N THR A 313 -5.09 1.51 -3.27
CA THR A 313 -5.45 0.12 -3.67
C THR A 313 -6.08 0.01 -5.05
N HIS A 314 -6.26 1.13 -5.74
CA HIS A 314 -6.87 1.21 -7.05
C HIS A 314 -5.78 1.09 -8.11
N SER A 315 -5.78 -0.02 -8.85
CA SER A 315 -4.97 -0.19 -10.06
C SER A 315 -5.86 -0.36 -11.27
N THR A 316 -5.31 -0.13 -12.46
CA THR A 316 -6.06 -0.36 -13.71
C THR A 316 -5.44 -1.52 -14.49
N GLN A 317 -6.27 -2.47 -14.93
CA GLN A 317 -5.86 -3.53 -15.87
C GLN A 317 -6.67 -3.49 -17.17
N THR A 318 -7.77 -2.74 -17.22
CA THR A 318 -8.64 -2.65 -18.40
C THR A 318 -8.59 -1.24 -19.00
N ILE A 319 -8.13 -1.15 -20.25
CA ILE A 319 -7.86 0.09 -20.99
C ILE A 319 -9.17 0.77 -21.45
N ASP A 320 -10.29 0.05 -21.43
CA ASP A 320 -11.53 0.48 -22.09
C ASP A 320 -12.16 1.76 -21.51
N GLN A 321 -11.80 2.15 -20.28
CA GLN A 321 -12.30 3.36 -19.60
C GLN A 321 -11.20 4.11 -18.84
N PHE A 322 -10.07 4.38 -19.51
CA PHE A 322 -8.98 5.18 -18.96
C PHE A 322 -8.74 6.45 -19.79
N SER A 323 -8.80 7.62 -19.17
CA SER A 323 -8.59 8.91 -19.81
C SER A 323 -7.84 9.90 -18.92
N VAL A 324 -6.81 9.43 -18.20
CA VAL A 324 -5.94 10.29 -17.39
C VAL A 324 -4.83 10.87 -18.27
N GLN A 325 -4.66 12.19 -18.19
CA GLN A 325 -3.59 12.93 -18.87
C GLN A 325 -2.71 13.63 -17.85
N CYS A 326 -1.44 13.74 -18.17
CA CYS A 326 -0.46 14.47 -17.39
C CYS A 326 0.12 15.59 -18.25
N ARG A 327 0.10 16.80 -17.72
CA ARG A 327 0.77 17.96 -18.29
C ARG A 327 2.06 18.18 -17.54
N ILE A 328 3.18 18.14 -18.26
CA ILE A 328 4.50 18.54 -17.75
C ILE A 328 4.68 20.03 -18.05
N ASP A 329 4.75 20.84 -17.00
CA ASP A 329 4.99 22.29 -17.10
C ASP A 329 6.48 22.63 -17.04
N HIS A 330 7.24 21.87 -16.24
CA HIS A 330 8.69 21.99 -16.14
C HIS A 330 9.33 20.60 -16.14
N LEU A 331 10.37 20.40 -16.96
CA LEU A 331 11.15 19.17 -17.00
C LEU A 331 12.64 19.52 -16.82
N GLY A 332 13.08 19.53 -15.57
CA GLY A 332 14.46 19.81 -15.18
C GLY A 332 15.45 18.71 -15.59
N GLN A 333 16.73 19.05 -15.50
CA GLN A 333 17.81 18.06 -15.53
C GLN A 333 17.80 17.24 -14.23
N PRO A 334 18.51 16.09 -14.17
CA PRO A 334 18.73 15.39 -12.91
C PRO A 334 19.26 16.31 -11.81
N GLY A 335 18.64 16.28 -10.64
CA GLY A 335 18.87 17.17 -9.49
C GLY A 335 18.09 18.48 -9.52
N ASP A 336 17.31 18.75 -10.57
CA ASP A 336 16.41 19.90 -10.70
C ASP A 336 14.94 19.45 -10.67
N TYR A 337 14.02 20.40 -10.62
CA TYR A 337 12.60 20.11 -10.47
C TYR A 337 11.94 19.60 -11.75
N LEU A 338 10.93 18.76 -11.54
CA LEU A 338 9.93 18.35 -12.49
C LEU A 338 8.58 18.78 -11.90
N SER A 339 7.75 19.49 -12.67
CA SER A 339 6.43 19.89 -12.19
C SER A 339 5.37 19.82 -13.28
N GLY A 340 4.12 19.71 -12.84
CA GLY A 340 3.00 19.56 -13.75
C GLY A 340 1.67 19.34 -13.07
N THR A 341 0.69 18.94 -13.87
CA THR A 341 -0.66 18.58 -13.44
C THR A 341 -1.06 17.23 -14.00
N LEU A 342 -1.90 16.52 -13.26
CA LEU A 342 -2.49 15.25 -13.66
C LEU A 342 -4.01 15.40 -13.58
N GLY A 343 -4.75 14.84 -14.53
CA GLY A 343 -6.18 14.75 -14.37
C GLY A 343 -6.89 13.89 -15.39
N GLY A 344 -8.06 13.37 -15.00
CA GLY A 344 -8.93 12.60 -15.87
C GLY A 344 -9.79 11.61 -15.11
N PHE A 345 -10.19 10.56 -15.82
CA PHE A 345 -11.09 9.52 -15.31
C PHE A 345 -10.49 8.14 -15.54
N PHE A 346 -10.75 7.22 -14.64
CA PHE A 346 -10.37 5.82 -14.79
C PHE A 346 -11.40 4.90 -14.15
N THR A 347 -11.32 3.62 -14.47
CA THR A 347 -12.12 2.57 -13.83
C THR A 347 -11.20 1.59 -13.12
N ASP A 348 -11.46 1.32 -11.84
CA ASP A 348 -10.66 0.38 -11.05
C ASP A 348 -10.89 -1.09 -11.49
N LEU A 349 -10.10 -2.02 -10.94
CA LEU A 349 -10.25 -3.46 -11.20
C LEU A 349 -11.61 -4.04 -10.77
N GLN A 350 -12.42 -3.29 -10.02
CA GLN A 350 -13.76 -3.70 -9.59
C GLN A 350 -14.87 -3.11 -10.47
N GLY A 351 -14.54 -2.28 -11.46
CA GLY A 351 -15.51 -1.63 -12.34
C GLY A 351 -16.07 -0.32 -11.78
N ASN A 352 -15.51 0.24 -10.71
CA ASN A 352 -15.92 1.53 -10.17
C ASN A 352 -15.26 2.66 -10.95
N ALA A 353 -16.04 3.69 -11.28
CA ALA A 353 -15.53 4.88 -11.95
C ALA A 353 -14.95 5.86 -10.93
N HIS A 354 -13.78 6.39 -11.24
CA HIS A 354 -13.04 7.35 -10.45
C HIS A 354 -12.62 8.56 -11.28
N SER A 355 -12.44 9.69 -10.61
CA SER A 355 -11.85 10.90 -11.16
C SER A 355 -10.61 11.29 -10.37
N ILE A 356 -9.58 11.77 -11.05
CA ILE A 356 -8.37 12.30 -10.43
C ILE A 356 -8.05 13.68 -11.00
N ALA A 357 -7.60 14.60 -10.16
CA ALA A 357 -7.11 15.91 -10.59
C ALA A 357 -6.13 16.51 -9.58
N GLY A 358 -5.09 17.18 -10.05
CA GLY A 358 -4.18 17.93 -9.16
C GLY A 358 -2.84 18.26 -9.79
N SER A 359 -1.85 18.58 -8.95
CA SER A 359 -0.53 19.05 -9.33
C SER A 359 0.59 18.34 -8.57
N PHE A 360 1.79 18.42 -9.13
CA PHE A 360 3.00 17.89 -8.52
C PHE A 360 4.20 18.78 -8.80
N ARG A 361 5.16 18.73 -7.88
CA ARG A 361 6.54 19.20 -8.04
C ARG A 361 7.45 18.18 -7.34
N ALA A 362 8.41 17.63 -8.05
CA ALA A 362 9.32 16.61 -7.55
C ALA A 362 10.74 16.91 -8.01
N VAL A 363 11.76 16.57 -7.23
CA VAL A 363 13.13 16.53 -7.74
C VAL A 363 13.26 15.36 -8.70
N ARG A 364 13.85 15.62 -9.86
CA ARG A 364 14.21 14.58 -10.81
C ARG A 364 15.50 13.89 -10.36
N GLU A 365 15.44 12.65 -9.89
CA GLU A 365 16.60 12.00 -9.31
C GLU A 365 17.70 11.61 -10.32
N PHE A 366 17.32 11.16 -11.53
CA PHE A 366 18.27 10.77 -12.60
C PHE A 366 17.72 10.91 -14.02
#